data_AF-A0AAU7H9J6-F1
#
_entry.id   AF-A0AAU7H9J6-F1
#
_cell.length_a   1.000
_cell.length_b   1.000
_cell.length_c   1.000
_cell.angle_alpha   90.00
_cell.angle_beta   90.00
_cell.angle_gamma   90.00
#
_symmetry.space_group_name_H-M   'P 1'
#
loop_
_entity.id
_entity.type
_entity.pdbx_description
1 polymer ?
#
loop_
_entity_poly.entity_id
_entity_poly.type
_entity_poly.pdbx_seq_one_letter_code
_entity_poly.pdbx_strand_id
1 'polypeptide(L)' 'MNIDVETLVKQLGKPYQAIFEQGLIPYKTKPYDSVGDSTARLDMKREGIYLAFINDLEKNLKK' A
#
# COMPACT_ATOMS: atom_id res chain seq x y z
N MET A 1 5.15 1.42 -17.17
CA MET A 1 5.70 2.46 -16.28
C MET A 1 7.04 1.95 -15.78
N ASN A 2 7.99 2.81 -15.42
CA ASN A 2 9.21 2.35 -14.75
C ASN A 2 9.07 2.62 -13.25
N ILE A 3 9.41 1.64 -12.42
CA ILE A 3 9.43 1.75 -10.95
C ILE A 3 10.85 1.48 -10.50
N ASP A 4 11.37 2.33 -9.63
CA ASP A 4 12.60 2.05 -8.90
C ASP A 4 12.28 1.07 -7.75
N VAL A 5 12.39 -0.23 -8.04
CA VAL A 5 12.11 -1.31 -7.09
C VAL A 5 13.10 -1.29 -5.92
N GLU A 6 14.36 -0.92 -6.16
CA GLU A 6 15.36 -0.85 -5.10
C GLU A 6 14.98 0.20 -4.05
N THR A 7 14.61 1.39 -4.51
CA THR A 7 14.15 2.46 -3.62
C THR A 7 12.83 2.09 -2.94
N LEU A 8 11.90 1.45 -3.67
CA LEU A 8 10.63 0.96 -3.09
C LEU A 8 10.86 -0.05 -1.95
N VAL A 9 11.76 -1.02 -2.13
CA VAL A 9 12.09 -2.03 -1.11
C VAL A 9 12.67 -1.38 0.15
N LYS A 10 13.49 -0.33 0.01
CA LYS A 10 14.02 0.43 1.15
C LYS A 10 12.94 1.17 1.95
N GLN A 11 11.75 1.39 1.38
CA GLN A 11 10.63 2.04 2.07
C GLN A 11 9.64 1.06 2.70
N LEU A 12 9.86 -0.26 2.60
CA LEU A 12 8.98 -1.26 3.22
C LEU A 12 8.89 -1.03 4.74
N GLY A 13 7.70 -1.27 5.30
CA GLY A 13 7.38 -0.96 6.70
C GLY A 13 6.87 0.46 6.95
N LYS A 14 6.97 1.37 5.96
CA LYS A 14 6.31 2.69 6.03
C LYS A 14 4.82 2.59 5.62
N PRO A 15 3.96 3.49 6.11
CA PRO A 15 2.57 3.54 5.69
C PRO A 15 2.45 3.92 4.21
N TYR A 16 1.40 3.44 3.53
CA TYR A 16 1.11 3.72 2.13
C TYR A 16 1.28 5.20 1.76
N GLN A 17 0.71 6.10 2.57
CA GLN A 17 0.74 7.55 2.31
C GLN A 17 2.16 8.10 2.19
N ALA A 18 3.09 7.65 3.05
CA ALA A 18 4.48 8.11 3.04
C ALA A 18 5.27 7.62 1.81
N ILE A 19 4.91 6.45 1.26
CA ILE A 19 5.53 5.91 0.04
C ILE A 19 4.92 6.59 -1.20
N PHE A 20 3.61 6.85 -1.18
CA PHE A 20 2.90 7.54 -2.24
C PHE A 20 3.36 9.00 -2.41
N GLU A 21 3.57 9.73 -1.31
CA GLU A 21 4.06 11.12 -1.33
C GLU A 21 5.48 11.26 -1.91
N GLN A 22 6.30 10.21 -1.84
CA GLN A 22 7.62 10.17 -2.48
C GLN A 22 7.54 9.91 -4.00
N GLY A 23 6.35 9.65 -4.55
CA GLY A 23 6.15 9.35 -5.97
C GLY A 23 6.59 7.94 -6.39
N LEU A 24 6.88 7.05 -5.44
CA LEU A 24 7.34 5.68 -5.71
C LEU A 24 6.21 4.74 -6.11
N ILE A 25 4.98 5.03 -5.68
CA ILE A 25 3.76 4.34 -6.11
C ILE A 25 3.00 5.27 -7.05
N PRO A 26 2.85 4.93 -8.33
CA PRO A 26 2.23 5.84 -9.28
C PRO A 26 0.70 5.75 -9.34
N TYR A 27 0.11 4.80 -8.61
CA TYR A 27 -1.31 4.57 -8.61
C TYR A 27 -2.01 5.49 -7.62
N LYS A 28 -3.03 6.20 -8.08
CA LYS A 28 -3.91 7.00 -7.20
C LYS A 28 -4.88 6.13 -6.41
N THR A 29 -5.11 4.90 -6.86
CA THR A 29 -5.96 3.91 -6.17
C THR A 29 -5.30 3.55 -4.85
N LYS A 30 -6.02 3.79 -3.74
CA LYS A 30 -5.55 3.42 -2.41
C LYS A 30 -5.58 1.90 -2.24
N PRO A 31 -4.69 1.33 -1.40
CA PRO A 31 -4.80 -0.05 -0.99
C PRO A 31 -6.16 -0.27 -0.32
N TYR A 32 -6.81 -1.36 -0.67
CA TYR A 32 -8.15 -1.70 -0.19
C TYR A 32 -8.24 -3.21 0.06
N ASP A 33 -9.02 -3.57 1.07
CA ASP A 33 -9.53 -4.91 1.28
C ASP A 33 -10.79 -4.80 2.16
N SER A 34 -11.39 -5.93 2.54
CA SER A 34 -12.60 -5.92 3.38
C SER A 34 -12.33 -5.30 4.76
N VAL A 35 -13.38 -4.75 5.39
CA VAL A 35 -13.32 -4.17 6.74
C VAL A 35 -13.05 -5.24 7.83
N GLY A 36 -12.97 -6.52 7.47
CA GLY A 36 -12.54 -7.61 8.36
C GLY A 36 -11.11 -8.10 8.12
N ASP A 37 -10.48 -7.67 7.02
CA ASP A 37 -9.15 -8.13 6.64
C ASP A 37 -8.05 -7.31 7.30
N SER A 38 -7.08 -7.99 7.92
CA SER A 38 -5.89 -7.39 8.53
C SER A 38 -4.90 -6.78 7.53
N THR A 39 -5.17 -6.92 6.24
CA THR A 39 -4.27 -6.46 5.16
C THR A 39 -5.03 -5.66 4.12
N ALA A 40 -4.47 -4.57 3.62
CA ALA A 40 -4.96 -3.80 2.49
C ALA A 40 -4.03 -4.00 1.29
N ARG A 41 -4.59 -4.23 0.09
CA ARG A 41 -3.83 -4.70 -1.07
C ARG A 41 -3.80 -3.66 -2.18
N LEU A 42 -2.69 -3.59 -2.90
CA LEU A 42 -2.56 -2.79 -4.12
C LEU A 42 -1.88 -3.61 -5.22
N ASP A 43 -2.67 -3.96 -6.24
CA ASP A 43 -2.23 -4.71 -7.41
C ASP A 43 -1.66 -3.77 -8.49
N MET A 44 -0.33 -3.71 -8.63
CA MET A 44 0.37 -2.95 -9.67
C MET A 44 0.64 -3.84 -10.90
N LYS A 45 -0.44 -4.31 -11.54
CA LYS A 45 -0.38 -5.34 -12.60
C LYS A 45 0.51 -4.98 -13.79
N ARG A 46 0.60 -3.70 -14.14
CA ARG A 46 1.42 -3.24 -15.28
C ARG A 46 2.93 -3.37 -15.00
N GLU A 47 3.30 -3.36 -13.73
CA GLU A 47 4.68 -3.44 -13.25
C GLU A 47 4.99 -4.83 -12.67
N GLY A 48 3.99 -5.72 -12.56
CA GLY A 48 4.14 -7.06 -11.99
C GLY A 48 4.38 -7.07 -10.47
N ILE A 49 3.94 -6.03 -9.76
CA ILE A 49 4.19 -5.86 -8.31
C ILE A 49 2.88 -5.99 -7.53
N TYR A 50 2.95 -6.68 -6.39
CA TYR A 50 1.88 -6.77 -5.41
C TYR A 50 2.36 -6.15 -4.09
N LEU A 51 1.64 -5.15 -3.59
CA LEU A 51 1.92 -4.53 -2.29
C LEU A 51 0.80 -4.85 -1.31
N ALA A 52 1.19 -5.35 -0.13
CA ALA A 52 0.31 -5.54 1.00
C ALA A 52 0.71 -4.60 2.14
N PHE A 53 -0.28 -3.94 2.73
CA PHE A 53 -0.14 -3.06 3.86
C PHE A 53 -0.93 -3.63 5.03
N ILE A 54 -0.51 -3.33 6.26
CA ILE A 54 -1.32 -3.62 7.44
C ILE A 54 -2.57 -2.74 7.36
N ASN A 55 -3.73 -3.38 7.36
CA ASN A 55 -5.02 -2.73 7.50
C ASN A 55 -5.36 -2.71 8.98
N ASP A 56 -4.93 -1.65 9.66
CA ASP A 56 -5.22 -1.44 11.07
C ASP A 56 -6.74 -1.18 11.19
N LEU A 57 -7.49 -2.26 11.44
CA LEU A 57 -8.94 -2.25 11.64
C LEU A 57 -9.34 -1.80 13.04
N GLU A 58 -8.40 -1.69 13.97
CA GLU A 58 -8.61 -0.92 15.20
C GLU A 58 -8.59 0.56 14.81
N LYS A 59 -9.62 1.38 15.02
CA LYS A 59 -9.82 2.04 16.33
C LYS A 59 -11.16 2.77 16.48
N ASN A 60 -12.17 2.56 15.62
CA ASN A 60 -13.46 3.29 15.75
C ASN A 60 -14.73 2.47 15.45
N LEU A 61 -14.77 1.17 15.73
CA LEU A 61 -16.05 0.60 16.19
C LEU A 61 -16.09 0.74 17.71
N LYS A 62 -16.13 1.99 18.18
CA LYS A 62 -16.68 2.25 19.51
C LYS A 62 -18.12 1.79 19.46
N LYS A 63 -18.43 0.69 20.14
CA LYS A 63 -19.80 0.34 20.51
C LYS A 63 -20.43 1.49 21.29
#